data_AF-Q5G039-F1
#
_entry.id   AF-Q5G039-F1
#
_cell.length_a   1.000
_cell.length_b   1.000
_cell.length_c   1.000
_cell.angle_alpha   90.00
_cell.angle_beta   90.00
_cell.angle_gamma   90.00
#
_symmetry.space_group_name_H-M   'P 1'
#
loop_
_entity.id
_entity.type
_entity.pdbx_description
1 polymer ?
#
loop_
_entity_poly.entity_id
_entity_poly.type
_entity_poly.pdbx_seq_one_letter_code
_entity_poly.pdbx_strand_id
1 'polypeptide(L)'
;PATFKLCAGISYRHMRNMTGLRKNAMVAIHHELNRLAGPSPSNWISQVRRRSSLLSSRIREVEGYSEEEMSYVKQGEDALQKAISILSEQDGWTIETVAANGDKVLSKTLPDIGKVFKLEVMLEQHPDNLYKELVGNMEQMGDWNPNVKQVKILQKIGQDTMVTHEVSAETPGNVVGPRDFVSVRCAKRRGSTCFLAGMS
;
A
#
# COMPACT_ATOMS: atom_id res chain seq x y z
N PRO A 1 -14.37 -12.59 3.75
CA PRO A 1 -12.91 -12.58 3.96
C PRO A 1 -12.23 -11.95 2.73
N ALA A 2 -11.19 -11.15 2.94
CA ALA A 2 -10.44 -10.48 1.88
C ALA A 2 -9.01 -11.07 1.80
N THR A 3 -8.53 -11.31 0.58
CA THR A 3 -7.11 -11.65 0.35
C THR A 3 -6.34 -10.38 0.11
N PHE A 4 -5.35 -10.10 0.96
CA PHE A 4 -4.42 -8.98 0.79
C PHE A 4 -3.09 -9.51 0.23
N LYS A 5 -2.65 -8.94 -0.89
CA LYS A 5 -1.34 -9.21 -1.48
C LYS A 5 -0.56 -7.91 -1.59
N LEU A 6 0.58 -7.83 -0.90
CA LEU A 6 1.52 -6.71 -1.02
C LEU A 6 2.78 -7.20 -1.73
N CYS A 7 3.09 -6.63 -2.88
CA CYS A 7 4.31 -6.95 -3.63
C CYS A 7 5.21 -5.70 -3.70
N ALA A 8 6.45 -5.82 -3.22
CA ALA A 8 7.40 -4.71 -3.20
C ALA A 8 8.78 -5.16 -3.69
N GLY A 9 9.36 -4.37 -4.60
CA GLY A 9 10.75 -4.52 -5.01
C GLY A 9 11.69 -3.79 -4.06
N ILE A 10 12.85 -4.37 -3.78
CA ILE A 10 13.88 -3.71 -2.96
C ILE A 10 15.13 -3.48 -3.82
N SER A 11 15.34 -2.22 -4.22
CA SER A 11 16.50 -1.83 -5.03
C SER A 11 17.82 -1.87 -4.24
N TYR A 12 17.77 -1.77 -2.89
CA TYR A 12 18.95 -1.69 -2.04
C TYR A 12 19.53 -3.06 -1.65
N ARG A 13 20.82 -3.26 -1.96
CA ARG A 13 21.56 -4.53 -1.78
C ARG A 13 21.59 -5.06 -0.34
N HIS A 14 21.68 -4.18 0.67
CA HIS A 14 21.80 -4.54 2.08
C HIS A 14 20.51 -5.10 2.71
N MET A 15 19.33 -4.85 2.13
CA MET A 15 18.04 -5.32 2.65
C MET A 15 17.62 -6.69 2.10
N ARG A 16 18.41 -7.27 1.17
CA ARG A 16 18.10 -8.56 0.53
C ARG A 16 18.23 -9.77 1.46
N ASN A 17 18.92 -9.64 2.60
CA ASN A 17 19.21 -10.73 3.55
C ASN A 17 18.54 -10.61 4.93
N MET A 18 17.69 -9.62 5.18
CA MET A 18 17.10 -9.41 6.52
C MET A 18 15.82 -10.23 6.77
N THR A 19 15.95 -11.51 7.11
CA THR A 19 14.84 -12.42 7.45
C THR A 19 14.12 -12.04 8.76
N GLY A 20 14.84 -11.56 9.78
CA GLY A 20 14.25 -11.18 11.08
C GLY A 20 13.31 -9.97 11.01
N LEU A 21 13.68 -8.95 10.24
CA LEU A 21 12.84 -7.76 10.05
C LEU A 21 11.54 -8.09 9.30
N ARG A 22 11.58 -9.09 8.39
CA ARG A 22 10.41 -9.54 7.61
C ARG A 22 9.33 -10.16 8.49
N LYS A 23 9.72 -10.98 9.48
CA LYS A 23 8.78 -11.62 10.42
C LYS A 23 8.10 -10.58 11.31
N ASN A 24 8.85 -9.61 11.83
CA ASN A 24 8.31 -8.56 12.70
C ASN A 24 7.38 -7.60 11.94
N ALA A 25 7.75 -7.21 10.71
CA ALA A 25 6.91 -6.36 9.86
C ALA A 25 5.60 -7.05 9.47
N MET A 26 5.63 -8.36 9.17
CA MET A 26 4.43 -9.15 8.88
C MET A 26 3.48 -9.19 10.08
N VAL A 27 3.98 -9.50 11.27
CA VAL A 27 3.17 -9.56 12.50
C VAL A 27 2.57 -8.19 12.80
N ALA A 28 3.35 -7.11 12.66
CA ALA A 28 2.86 -5.74 12.87
C ALA A 28 1.74 -5.38 11.87
N ILE A 29 1.93 -5.66 10.57
CA ILE A 29 0.92 -5.34 9.55
C ILE A 29 -0.35 -6.19 9.76
N HIS A 30 -0.22 -7.50 9.99
CA HIS A 30 -1.37 -8.37 10.22
C HIS A 30 -2.12 -8.03 11.52
N HIS A 31 -1.40 -7.83 12.62
CA HIS A 31 -1.99 -7.48 13.91
C HIS A 31 -2.76 -6.16 13.81
N GLU A 32 -2.17 -5.13 13.19
CA GLU A 32 -2.84 -3.84 13.08
C GLU A 32 -4.01 -3.85 12.10
N LEU A 33 -3.87 -4.53 10.94
CA LEU A 33 -5.00 -4.68 10.00
C LEU A 33 -6.15 -5.50 10.59
N ASN A 34 -5.87 -6.46 11.48
CA ASN A 34 -6.90 -7.15 12.25
C ASN A 34 -7.39 -6.36 13.46
N ARG A 35 -6.61 -5.46 14.06
CA ARG A 35 -7.05 -4.61 15.18
C ARG A 35 -8.06 -3.56 14.74
N LEU A 36 -8.08 -3.21 13.46
CA LEU A 36 -9.17 -2.48 12.83
C LEU A 36 -10.51 -3.25 12.84
N ALA A 37 -10.51 -4.54 13.18
CA ALA A 37 -11.68 -5.40 13.39
C ALA A 37 -12.24 -5.35 14.83
N GLY A 38 -12.14 -4.21 15.52
CA GLY A 38 -12.83 -4.01 16.79
C GLY A 38 -14.35 -4.22 16.67
N PRO A 39 -15.05 -4.57 17.77
CA PRO A 39 -16.46 -4.96 17.72
C PRO A 39 -17.34 -3.84 17.14
N SER A 40 -18.35 -4.25 16.36
CA SER A 40 -19.35 -3.38 15.73
C SER A 40 -20.06 -2.42 16.73
N PRO A 41 -20.72 -1.36 16.24
CA PRO A 41 -20.29 0.02 16.18
C PRO A 41 -20.86 0.82 17.36
N SER A 42 -20.05 1.17 18.35
CA SER A 42 -20.44 2.18 19.33
C SER A 42 -19.21 2.88 19.89
N ASN A 43 -19.27 4.21 19.89
CA ASN A 43 -18.38 5.15 20.60
C ASN A 43 -17.23 5.86 19.85
N TRP A 44 -17.07 5.72 18.53
CA TRP A 44 -16.15 6.59 17.76
C TRP A 44 -16.83 7.55 16.76
N ILE A 45 -18.15 7.46 16.56
CA ILE A 45 -18.90 8.25 15.55
C ILE A 45 -19.47 9.57 16.14
N SER A 46 -18.71 10.29 16.96
CA SER A 46 -19.10 11.66 17.36
C SER A 46 -18.08 12.75 17.02
N GLN A 47 -16.90 12.39 16.46
CA GLN A 47 -15.88 13.40 16.13
C GLN A 47 -15.63 13.64 14.63
N VAL A 48 -16.30 12.93 13.72
CA VAL A 48 -16.15 13.17 12.27
C VAL A 48 -17.42 13.78 11.62
N ARG A 49 -18.45 14.11 12.41
CA ARG A 49 -19.71 14.70 11.89
C ARG A 49 -19.68 16.21 11.68
N ARG A 50 -18.51 16.81 11.45
CA ARG A 50 -18.40 18.21 11.03
C ARG A 50 -17.29 18.39 9.99
N ARG A 51 -17.58 18.01 8.74
CA ARG A 51 -17.25 18.75 7.50
C ARG A 51 -17.31 17.82 6.28
N SER A 52 -18.52 17.59 5.80
CA SER A 52 -18.77 17.38 4.37
C SER A 52 -20.27 17.48 4.12
N SER A 53 -20.76 18.72 4.13
CA SER A 53 -21.98 19.06 3.43
C SER A 53 -21.82 18.67 1.96
N LEU A 54 -22.82 17.92 1.47
CA LEU A 54 -23.25 17.79 0.09
C LEU A 54 -22.77 18.95 -0.79
N LEU A 55 -22.20 18.66 -1.97
CA LEU A 55 -22.64 19.27 -3.23
C LEU A 55 -21.79 18.80 -4.41
N SER A 56 -22.51 18.20 -5.36
CA SER A 56 -22.29 18.32 -6.78
C SER A 56 -21.07 17.59 -7.34
N SER A 57 -21.37 16.43 -7.93
CA SER A 57 -20.80 16.03 -9.21
C SER A 57 -21.05 17.15 -10.25
N ARG A 58 -20.30 18.26 -10.14
CA ARG A 58 -19.96 19.01 -11.34
C ARG A 58 -19.05 18.08 -12.10
N ILE A 59 -19.51 17.68 -13.29
CA ILE A 59 -18.64 17.38 -14.41
C ILE A 59 -17.69 18.58 -14.46
N ARG A 60 -16.51 18.46 -13.84
CA ARG A 60 -15.41 19.34 -14.14
C ARG A 60 -15.07 18.96 -15.56
N GLU A 61 -15.36 19.87 -16.47
CA GLU A 61 -14.70 19.96 -17.76
C GLU A 61 -13.24 19.58 -17.52
N VAL A 62 -12.80 18.50 -18.17
CA VAL A 62 -11.42 18.05 -18.08
C VAL A 62 -10.60 19.13 -18.78
N GLU A 63 -10.15 20.12 -18.02
CA GLU A 63 -8.92 20.80 -18.35
C GLU A 63 -7.89 19.68 -18.57
N GLY A 64 -7.34 19.61 -19.79
CA GLY A 64 -6.39 18.58 -20.14
C GLY A 64 -5.25 18.58 -19.12
N TYR A 65 -4.81 17.38 -18.70
CA TYR A 65 -3.64 17.25 -17.86
C TYR A 65 -2.44 17.96 -18.49
N SER A 66 -1.59 18.58 -17.67
CA SER A 66 -0.29 19.07 -18.14
C SER A 66 0.57 17.91 -18.66
N GLU A 67 1.64 18.21 -19.41
CA GLU A 67 2.57 17.19 -19.88
C GLU A 67 3.20 16.41 -18.71
N GLU A 68 3.51 17.12 -17.62
CA GLU A 68 4.01 16.52 -16.38
C GLU A 68 2.96 15.63 -15.72
N GLU A 69 1.71 16.09 -15.62
CA GLU A 69 0.62 15.30 -15.05
C GLU A 69 0.35 14.04 -15.88
N MET A 70 0.38 14.14 -17.21
CA MET A 70 0.30 12.98 -18.10
C MET A 70 1.45 11.99 -17.86
N SER A 71 2.67 12.49 -17.62
CA SER A 71 3.82 11.64 -17.32
C SER A 71 3.61 10.85 -16.02
N TYR A 72 3.07 11.48 -14.97
CA TYR A 72 2.75 10.81 -13.71
C TYR A 72 1.59 9.83 -13.86
N VAL A 73 0.55 10.17 -14.63
CA VAL A 73 -0.54 9.22 -14.93
C VAL A 73 0.02 7.97 -15.61
N LYS A 74 0.86 8.14 -16.64
CA LYS A 74 1.52 7.03 -17.33
C LYS A 74 2.40 6.21 -16.39
N GLN A 75 3.23 6.85 -15.57
CA GLN A 75 4.08 6.18 -14.59
C GLN A 75 3.27 5.32 -13.61
N GLY A 76 2.14 5.83 -13.12
CA GLY A 76 1.23 5.09 -12.25
C GLY A 76 0.60 3.88 -12.94
N GLU A 77 0.19 4.02 -14.21
CA GLU A 77 -0.38 2.93 -14.99
C GLU A 77 0.65 1.85 -15.33
N ASP A 78 1.87 2.24 -15.70
CA ASP A 78 2.99 1.34 -15.97
C ASP A 78 3.35 0.54 -14.71
N ALA A 79 3.40 1.20 -13.55
CA ALA A 79 3.62 0.54 -12.25
C ALA A 79 2.54 -0.50 -11.96
N LEU A 80 1.27 -0.15 -12.21
CA LEU A 80 0.14 -1.04 -12.00
C LEU A 80 0.19 -2.26 -12.92
N GLN A 81 0.42 -2.05 -14.22
CA GLN A 81 0.53 -3.14 -15.19
C GLN A 81 1.67 -4.09 -14.84
N LYS A 82 2.85 -3.54 -14.47
CA LYS A 82 4.00 -4.34 -14.07
C LYS A 82 3.73 -5.15 -12.80
N ALA A 83 3.09 -4.55 -11.79
CA ALA A 83 2.71 -5.23 -10.57
C ALA A 83 1.72 -6.38 -10.82
N ILE A 84 0.70 -6.15 -11.67
CA ILE A 84 -0.27 -7.19 -12.05
C ILE A 84 0.43 -8.34 -12.80
N SER A 85 1.34 -8.03 -13.72
CA SER A 85 2.13 -9.05 -14.44
C SER A 85 2.91 -9.94 -13.47
N ILE A 86 3.66 -9.34 -12.54
CA ILE A 86 4.44 -10.05 -11.51
C ILE A 86 3.54 -10.95 -10.64
N LEU A 87 2.36 -10.46 -10.25
CA LEU A 87 1.42 -11.21 -9.42
C LEU A 87 0.67 -12.31 -10.19
N SER A 88 0.59 -12.22 -11.51
CA SER A 88 -0.07 -13.21 -12.36
C SER A 88 0.79 -14.46 -12.56
N GLU A 89 2.12 -14.31 -12.52
CA GLU A 89 3.07 -15.42 -12.55
C GLU A 89 3.03 -16.19 -11.22
N GLN A 90 2.44 -17.40 -11.23
CA GLN A 90 2.38 -18.25 -10.04
C GLN A 90 3.69 -19.02 -9.78
N ASP A 91 4.48 -19.24 -10.82
CA ASP A 91 5.72 -20.03 -10.74
C ASP A 91 6.94 -19.18 -10.38
N GLY A 92 7.94 -19.84 -9.80
CA GLY A 92 9.24 -19.24 -9.47
C GLY A 92 9.26 -18.41 -8.19
N TRP A 93 8.21 -18.46 -7.36
CA TRP A 93 8.22 -17.87 -6.03
C TRP A 93 8.86 -18.82 -5.01
N THR A 94 9.80 -18.32 -4.22
CA THR A 94 10.39 -19.02 -3.08
C THR A 94 9.73 -18.57 -1.78
N ILE A 95 9.30 -19.50 -0.93
CA ILE A 95 8.74 -19.18 0.39
C ILE A 95 9.89 -18.77 1.32
N GLU A 96 9.85 -17.56 1.85
CA GLU A 96 10.85 -17.04 2.79
C GLU A 96 10.42 -17.27 4.25
N THR A 97 9.13 -17.15 4.55
CA THR A 97 8.60 -17.31 5.91
C THR A 97 7.12 -17.64 5.86
N VAL A 98 6.66 -18.48 6.81
CA VAL A 98 5.25 -18.74 7.09
C VAL A 98 5.01 -18.45 8.58
N ALA A 99 4.01 -17.61 8.89
CA ALA A 99 3.60 -17.35 10.25
C ALA A 99 2.60 -18.41 10.75
N ALA A 100 2.40 -18.48 12.08
CA ALA A 100 1.53 -19.48 12.71
C ALA A 100 0.05 -19.36 12.27
N ASN A 101 -0.38 -18.16 11.88
CA ASN A 101 -1.70 -17.87 11.33
C ASN A 101 -1.84 -18.23 9.83
N GLY A 102 -0.78 -18.73 9.20
CA GLY A 102 -0.77 -19.11 7.79
C GLY A 102 -0.31 -18.02 6.81
N ASP A 103 0.00 -16.81 7.28
CA ASP A 103 0.52 -15.72 6.43
C ASP A 103 1.88 -16.09 5.85
N LYS A 104 2.11 -15.70 4.59
CA LYS A 104 3.33 -16.08 3.86
C LYS A 104 4.04 -14.85 3.32
N VAL A 105 5.36 -14.84 3.45
CA VAL A 105 6.24 -13.98 2.64
C VAL A 105 6.96 -14.87 1.65
N LEU A 106 6.81 -14.54 0.37
CA LEU A 106 7.51 -15.16 -0.75
C LEU A 106 8.48 -14.16 -1.36
N SER A 107 9.46 -14.64 -2.11
CA SER A 107 10.35 -13.81 -2.91
C SER A 107 10.56 -14.37 -4.31
N LYS A 108 10.92 -13.50 -5.24
CA LYS A 108 11.31 -13.83 -6.60
C LYS A 108 12.36 -12.83 -7.07
N THR A 109 13.33 -13.28 -7.86
CA THR A 109 14.29 -12.38 -8.51
C THR A 109 13.86 -12.15 -9.95
N LEU A 110 13.56 -10.89 -10.28
CA LEU A 110 13.16 -10.48 -11.62
C LEU A 110 14.33 -9.79 -12.32
N PRO A 111 14.55 -10.00 -13.64
CA PRO A 111 15.66 -9.38 -14.36
C PRO A 111 15.73 -7.86 -14.23
N ASP A 112 14.58 -7.18 -14.38
CA ASP A 112 14.55 -5.70 -14.47
C ASP A 112 14.39 -4.98 -13.12
N ILE A 113 14.08 -5.72 -12.05
CA ILE A 113 13.76 -5.15 -10.72
C ILE A 113 14.72 -5.68 -9.65
N GLY A 114 15.24 -6.89 -9.82
CA GLY A 114 15.94 -7.62 -8.77
C GLY A 114 14.97 -8.37 -7.86
N LYS A 115 15.32 -8.51 -6.57
CA LYS A 115 14.53 -9.30 -5.62
C LYS A 115 13.27 -8.54 -5.19
N VAL A 116 12.12 -9.12 -5.49
CA VAL A 116 10.79 -8.68 -5.03
C VAL A 116 10.30 -9.59 -3.92
N PHE A 117 9.47 -9.05 -3.03
CA PHE A 117 8.80 -9.78 -1.96
C PHE A 117 7.30 -9.69 -2.14
N LYS A 118 6.60 -10.81 -1.93
CA LYS A 118 5.14 -10.91 -1.95
C LYS A 118 4.67 -11.38 -0.57
N LEU A 119 3.90 -10.53 0.12
CA LEU A 119 3.17 -10.88 1.33
C LEU A 119 1.76 -11.35 0.91
N GLU A 120 1.35 -12.54 1.35
CA GLU A 120 0.01 -13.09 1.17
C GLU A 120 -0.66 -13.30 2.53
N VAL A 121 -1.78 -12.62 2.74
CA VAL A 121 -2.52 -12.59 4.02
C VAL A 121 -4.02 -12.73 3.74
N MET A 122 -4.72 -13.48 4.60
CA MET A 122 -6.17 -13.53 4.64
C MET A 122 -6.69 -12.70 5.81
N LEU A 123 -7.56 -11.74 5.52
CA LEU A 123 -8.14 -10.85 6.52
C LEU A 123 -9.65 -11.09 6.64
N GLU A 124 -10.16 -11.12 7.86
CA GLU A 124 -11.59 -11.23 8.16
C GLU A 124 -12.31 -9.87 8.02
N GLN A 125 -12.07 -9.18 6.90
CA GLN A 125 -12.59 -7.84 6.62
C GLN A 125 -13.29 -7.75 5.26
N HIS A 126 -14.17 -6.77 5.10
CA HIS A 126 -14.75 -6.44 3.80
C HIS A 126 -13.70 -5.70 2.94
N PRO A 127 -13.54 -6.04 1.64
CA PRO A 127 -12.57 -5.38 0.78
C PRO A 127 -12.70 -3.85 0.73
N ASP A 128 -13.92 -3.32 0.78
CA ASP A 128 -14.14 -1.86 0.78
C ASP A 128 -13.62 -1.17 2.06
N ASN A 129 -13.68 -1.83 3.22
CA ASN A 129 -13.13 -1.28 4.46
C ASN A 129 -11.61 -1.19 4.37
N LEU A 130 -10.96 -2.25 3.87
CA LEU A 130 -9.53 -2.27 3.64
C LEU A 130 -9.11 -1.22 2.61
N TYR A 131 -9.87 -1.08 1.52
CA TYR A 131 -9.57 -0.07 0.51
C TYR A 131 -9.69 1.35 1.07
N LYS A 132 -10.76 1.63 1.83
CA LYS A 132 -10.92 2.92 2.51
C LYS A 132 -9.74 3.20 3.43
N GLU A 133 -9.29 2.23 4.21
CA GLU A 133 -8.18 2.45 5.13
C GLU A 133 -6.85 2.62 4.41
N LEU A 134 -6.53 1.74 3.46
CA LEU A 134 -5.24 1.71 2.78
C LEU A 134 -5.08 2.81 1.72
N VAL A 135 -6.18 3.28 1.13
CA VAL A 135 -6.17 4.28 0.05
C VAL A 135 -6.87 5.57 0.48
N GLY A 136 -8.08 5.48 1.02
CA GLY A 136 -8.86 6.64 1.43
C GLY A 136 -8.27 7.40 2.62
N ASN A 137 -7.72 6.67 3.59
CA ASN A 137 -7.15 7.19 4.83
C ASN A 137 -5.61 7.08 4.86
N MET A 138 -4.94 7.06 3.70
CA MET A 138 -3.50 6.76 3.67
C MET A 138 -2.62 7.76 4.43
N GLU A 139 -3.02 9.04 4.53
CA GLU A 139 -2.30 10.04 5.32
C GLU A 139 -2.39 9.79 6.83
N GLN A 140 -3.36 8.99 7.28
CA GLN A 140 -3.53 8.55 8.67
C GLN A 140 -2.84 7.20 8.94
N MET A 141 -2.15 6.62 7.95
CA MET A 141 -1.52 5.30 8.10
C MET A 141 -0.50 5.24 9.25
N GLY A 142 0.15 6.37 9.58
CA GLY A 142 1.09 6.46 10.70
C GLY A 142 0.43 6.34 12.08
N ASP A 143 -0.89 6.53 12.20
CA ASP A 143 -1.60 6.43 13.48
C ASP A 143 -1.67 4.97 13.97
N TRP A 144 -1.61 4.02 13.05
CA TRP A 144 -1.71 2.58 13.36
C TRP A 144 -0.51 1.77 12.88
N ASN A 145 0.22 2.20 11.84
CA ASN A 145 1.37 1.44 11.33
C ASN A 145 2.67 1.96 11.94
N PRO A 146 3.28 1.23 12.90
CA PRO A 146 4.50 1.70 13.58
C PRO A 146 5.72 1.78 12.66
N ASN A 147 5.67 1.21 11.44
CA ASN A 147 6.75 1.30 10.46
C ASN A 147 6.66 2.56 9.59
N VAL A 148 5.56 3.31 9.68
CA VAL A 148 5.30 4.52 8.89
C VAL A 148 5.22 5.71 9.85
N LYS A 149 6.13 6.67 9.69
CA LYS A 149 6.10 7.91 10.46
C LYS A 149 5.08 8.89 9.88
N GLN A 150 5.05 9.02 8.55
CA GLN A 150 4.17 9.95 7.88
C GLN A 150 3.92 9.51 6.44
N VAL A 151 2.71 9.75 5.96
CA VAL A 151 2.37 9.75 4.53
C VAL A 151 1.73 11.11 4.24
N LYS A 152 2.19 11.78 3.19
CA LYS A 152 1.62 13.04 2.72
C LYS A 152 1.31 12.93 1.24
N ILE A 153 0.10 13.30 0.84
CA ILE A 153 -0.25 13.41 -0.58
C ILE A 153 0.20 14.79 -1.06
N LEU A 154 1.19 14.82 -1.94
CA LEU A 154 1.74 16.04 -2.51
C LEU A 154 0.84 16.60 -3.62
N GLN A 155 0.29 15.72 -4.45
CA GLN A 155 -0.58 16.07 -5.57
C GLN A 155 -1.54 14.93 -5.88
N LYS A 156 -2.78 15.26 -6.27
CA LYS A 156 -3.74 14.32 -6.86
C LYS A 156 -3.97 14.69 -8.31
N ILE A 157 -3.93 13.70 -9.20
CA ILE A 157 -4.04 13.86 -10.65
C ILE A 157 -5.17 12.95 -11.12
N GLY A 158 -6.27 13.55 -11.54
CA GLY A 158 -7.48 12.79 -11.87
C GLY A 158 -8.06 12.05 -10.67
N GLN A 159 -8.64 10.87 -10.93
CA GLN A 159 -9.29 10.04 -9.91
C GLN A 159 -8.35 9.02 -9.27
N ASP A 160 -7.44 8.46 -10.06
CA ASP A 160 -6.70 7.26 -9.67
C ASP A 160 -5.24 7.55 -9.29
N THR A 161 -4.68 8.68 -9.73
CA THR A 161 -3.24 8.96 -9.64
C THR A 161 -2.94 9.98 -8.54
N MET A 162 -1.89 9.72 -7.77
CA MET A 162 -1.40 10.65 -6.75
C MET A 162 0.11 10.56 -6.57
N VAL A 163 0.73 11.66 -6.16
CA VAL A 163 2.14 11.70 -5.75
C VAL A 163 2.18 11.74 -4.23
N THR A 164 2.90 10.80 -3.60
CA THR A 164 3.04 10.71 -2.15
C THR A 164 4.48 10.97 -1.71
N HIS A 165 4.62 11.58 -0.54
CA HIS A 165 5.84 11.58 0.25
C HIS A 165 5.62 10.72 1.49
N GLU A 166 6.47 9.72 1.68
CA GLU A 166 6.33 8.73 2.74
C GLU A 166 7.61 8.64 3.54
N VAL A 167 7.50 8.74 4.86
CA VAL A 167 8.63 8.68 5.78
C VAL A 167 8.48 7.41 6.62
N SER A 168 9.47 6.53 6.57
CA SER A 168 9.52 5.35 7.43
C SER A 168 9.85 5.74 8.86
N ALA A 169 9.31 4.99 9.82
CA ALA A 169 9.73 5.10 11.21
C ALA A 169 11.15 4.53 11.40
N GLU A 170 11.74 4.83 12.56
CA GLU A 170 12.98 4.20 13.01
C GLU A 170 12.77 2.71 13.27
N THR A 171 13.74 1.89 12.88
CA THR A 171 13.67 0.45 13.19
C THR A 171 14.18 0.18 14.61
N PRO A 172 13.62 -0.82 15.32
CA PRO A 172 14.09 -1.20 16.64
C PRO A 172 15.60 -1.47 16.64
N GLY A 173 16.33 -0.82 17.55
CA GLY A 173 17.78 -0.95 17.67
C GLY A 173 18.59 -0.20 16.59
N ASN A 174 17.96 0.70 15.81
CA ASN A 174 18.62 1.53 14.80
C ASN A 174 19.42 0.76 13.74
N VAL A 175 19.04 -0.50 13.49
CA VAL A 175 19.73 -1.38 12.53
C VAL A 175 19.55 -0.88 11.09
N VAL A 176 18.43 -0.22 10.81
CA VAL A 176 18.15 0.50 9.55
C VAL A 176 17.72 1.92 9.88
N GLY A 177 18.49 2.90 9.38
CA GLY A 177 18.15 4.31 9.53
C GLY A 177 16.84 4.68 8.80
N PRO A 178 16.13 5.72 9.26
CA PRO A 178 14.92 6.23 8.60
C PRO A 178 15.15 6.54 7.13
N ARG A 179 14.12 6.34 6.31
CA ARG A 179 14.12 6.68 4.89
C ARG A 179 12.84 7.40 4.54
N ASP A 180 12.93 8.23 3.53
CA ASP A 180 11.77 8.81 2.88
C ASP A 180 11.72 8.46 1.38
N PHE A 181 10.52 8.53 0.84
CA PHE A 181 10.21 8.15 -0.53
C PHE A 181 9.27 9.18 -1.13
N VAL A 182 9.57 9.63 -2.34
CA VAL A 182 8.58 10.29 -3.19
C VAL A 182 8.19 9.28 -4.27
N SER A 183 6.90 9.05 -4.45
CA SER A 183 6.42 8.03 -5.38
C SER A 183 5.11 8.45 -6.03
N VAL A 184 4.98 8.07 -7.31
CA VAL A 184 3.70 8.11 -8.00
C VAL A 184 2.93 6.84 -7.67
N ARG A 185 1.65 6.97 -7.35
CA ARG A 185 0.73 5.90 -7.04
C ARG A 185 -0.48 5.91 -7.95
N CYS A 186 -0.94 4.72 -8.32
CA CYS A 186 -2.17 4.49 -9.06
C CYS A 186 -3.08 3.55 -8.25
N ALA A 187 -4.25 4.06 -7.87
CA ALA A 187 -5.29 3.30 -7.20
C ALA A 187 -6.41 2.99 -8.19
N LYS A 188 -6.58 1.71 -8.57
CA LYS A 188 -7.65 1.29 -9.49
C LYS A 188 -8.49 0.18 -8.91
N ARG A 189 -9.74 0.10 -9.37
CA ARG A 189 -10.68 -0.98 -9.01
C ARG A 189 -11.16 -1.70 -10.26
N ARG A 190 -11.20 -3.03 -10.21
CA ARG A 190 -11.79 -3.90 -11.24
C ARG A 190 -12.73 -4.89 -10.56
N GLY A 191 -14.03 -4.58 -10.59
CA GLY A 191 -15.05 -5.37 -9.90
C GLY A 191 -14.82 -5.39 -8.39
N SER A 192 -14.63 -6.57 -7.82
CA SER A 192 -14.35 -6.77 -6.39
C SER A 192 -12.87 -6.64 -6.03
N THR A 193 -11.97 -6.49 -7.01
CA THR A 193 -10.53 -6.38 -6.78
C THR A 193 -10.09 -4.92 -6.82
N CYS A 194 -9.36 -4.50 -5.78
CA CYS A 194 -8.74 -3.19 -5.72
C CYS A 194 -7.22 -3.32 -5.82
N PHE A 195 -6.58 -2.34 -6.46
CA PHE A 195 -5.15 -2.26 -6.64
C PHE A 195 -4.67 -0.91 -6.14
N LEU A 196 -3.54 -0.91 -5.44
CA LEU A 196 -2.72 0.26 -5.20
C LEU A 196 -1.30 -0.10 -5.67
N ALA A 197 -0.87 0.49 -6.76
CA ALA A 197 0.48 0.33 -7.28
C ALA A 197 1.22 1.66 -7.17
N GLY A 198 2.54 1.60 -7.17
CA GLY A 198 3.35 2.82 -7.22
C GLY A 198 4.79 2.54 -7.55
N MET A 199 5.47 3.59 -8.02
CA MET A 199 6.89 3.58 -8.27
C MET A 199 7.48 4.97 -8.04
N SER A 200 8.74 4.99 -7.62
CA SER A 200 9.58 6.18 -7.48
C SER A 200 10.31 6.47 -8.78
#